data_AF-A0A498FMR2-F1
#
_entry.id   AF-A0A498FMR2-F1
#
_cell.length_a   1.000
_cell.length_b   1.000
_cell.length_c   1.000
_cell.angle_alpha   90.00
_cell.angle_beta   90.00
_cell.angle_gamma   90.00
#
_symmetry.space_group_name_H-M   'P 1'
#
loop_
_entity.id
_entity.type
_entity.pdbx_description
1 polymer ?
#
loop_
_entity_poly.entity_id
_entity_poly.type
_entity_poly.pdbx_seq_one_letter_code
_entity_poly.pdbx_strand_id
1 'polypeptide(L)'
;MSVPPDSDDDSEADGSVGVEERPEPSAVLGRLPTEAGLRRQLAAAARSRGRTASVAPEIDEIEAELAAIEIEPVDLTAARRRVAETTGETERLKERVAALRGDARARRAVDAEADETLGDLEEAAAELSAAQTEAIAAEQALERARAEAARNRDERRRRLRLRDRLRNRLRTARRELAEAVYPSFRRALGVVPGGDPRAAGAAPDDYDGDPVAASLAAVRVAALDGVVELRGDAARRVAASERGARSLLRTAEVRVGSDPDT
;
A
#
# COMPACT_ATOMS: atom_id res chain seq x y z
N MET A 1 -13.67 -41.60 8.57
CA MET A 1 -13.35 -40.92 7.30
C MET A 1 -13.44 -39.43 7.59
N SER A 2 -12.29 -38.82 7.87
CA SER A 2 -12.21 -37.43 8.35
C SER A 2 -12.31 -36.47 7.17
N VAL A 3 -13.29 -35.56 7.24
CA VAL A 3 -13.39 -34.41 6.35
C VAL A 3 -12.51 -33.31 6.95
N PRO A 4 -11.55 -32.72 6.23
CA PRO A 4 -10.79 -31.58 6.74
C PRO A 4 -11.67 -30.31 6.67
N PRO A 5 -11.50 -29.35 7.59
CA PRO A 5 -12.11 -28.03 7.43
C PRO A 5 -11.31 -27.22 6.41
N ASP A 6 -12.00 -26.70 5.40
CA ASP A 6 -11.54 -25.61 4.54
C ASP A 6 -11.36 -24.35 5.40
N SER A 7 -10.15 -24.15 5.90
CA SER A 7 -9.71 -22.90 6.49
C SER A 7 -9.23 -21.96 5.38
N ASP A 8 -10.18 -21.33 4.69
CA ASP A 8 -9.94 -20.09 3.93
C ASP A 8 -9.87 -18.92 4.94
N ASP A 9 -8.80 -18.89 5.73
CA ASP A 9 -8.40 -17.73 6.53
C ASP A 9 -7.36 -16.93 5.73
N ASP A 10 -7.80 -16.37 4.59
CA ASP A 10 -7.07 -15.30 3.90
C ASP A 10 -7.44 -13.95 4.56
N SER A 11 -7.27 -13.87 5.88
CA SER A 11 -7.08 -12.59 6.56
C SER A 11 -5.61 -12.20 6.48
N GLU A 12 -5.10 -12.04 5.25
CA GLU A 12 -3.87 -11.28 5.04
C GLU A 12 -4.16 -9.84 5.45
N ALA A 13 -3.86 -9.56 6.72
CA ALA A 13 -3.74 -8.24 7.27
C ALA A 13 -3.00 -7.38 6.25
N ASP A 14 -3.70 -6.37 5.72
CA ASP A 14 -3.14 -5.33 4.87
C ASP A 14 -2.09 -4.59 5.70
N GLY A 15 -0.89 -5.19 5.73
CA GLY A 15 0.35 -4.56 6.09
C GLY A 15 0.58 -3.48 5.05
N SER A 16 -0.11 -2.37 5.25
CA SER A 16 0.12 -1.09 4.63
C SER A 16 1.51 -0.62 5.04
N VAL A 17 2.54 -1.29 4.51
CA VAL A 17 3.88 -0.74 4.43
C VAL A 17 3.70 0.49 3.55
N GLY A 18 3.48 1.62 4.19
CA GLY A 18 3.21 2.90 3.55
C GLY A 18 4.16 3.07 2.38
N VAL A 19 3.62 3.48 1.24
CA VAL A 19 4.44 3.99 0.15
C VAL A 19 5.37 5.01 0.79
N GLU A 20 6.69 4.78 0.71
CA GLU A 20 7.70 5.64 1.34
C GLU A 20 7.57 7.03 0.69
N GLU A 21 6.78 7.88 1.33
CA GLU A 21 6.47 9.23 0.88
C GLU A 21 7.78 9.97 0.67
N ARG A 22 7.86 10.81 -0.38
CA ARG A 22 9.09 11.55 -0.71
C ARG A 22 9.35 12.53 0.45
N PRO A 23 10.33 12.28 1.34
CA PRO A 23 10.48 13.13 2.50
C PRO A 23 10.96 14.51 2.05
N GLU A 24 10.41 15.55 2.68
CA GLU A 24 10.86 16.92 2.49
C GLU A 24 12.37 17.05 2.77
N PRO A 25 13.11 17.91 2.04
CA PRO A 25 14.55 18.03 2.24
C PRO A 25 14.98 18.34 3.67
N SER A 26 14.19 19.17 4.37
CA SER A 26 14.39 19.53 5.78
C SER A 26 14.23 18.34 6.73
N ALA A 27 13.35 17.38 6.43
CA ALA A 27 13.19 16.17 7.23
C ALA A 27 14.42 15.25 7.17
N VAL A 28 15.17 15.28 6.06
CA VAL A 28 16.38 14.46 5.88
C VAL A 28 17.64 15.16 6.39
N LEU A 29 17.74 16.48 6.18
CA LEU A 29 18.96 17.27 6.39
C LEU A 29 18.88 18.23 7.59
N GLY A 30 17.73 18.36 8.24
CA GLY A 30 17.51 19.32 9.33
C GLY A 30 18.19 18.95 10.65
N ARG A 31 18.70 17.72 10.80
CA ARG A 31 19.41 17.26 12.00
C ARG A 31 20.68 16.50 11.63
N LEU A 32 21.79 16.88 12.25
CA LEU A 32 23.11 16.29 12.03
C LEU A 32 23.71 15.68 13.32
N PRO A 33 24.40 14.53 13.24
CA PRO A 33 24.54 13.68 12.04
C PRO A 33 23.19 13.07 11.63
N THR A 34 23.01 12.83 10.33
CA THR A 34 21.76 12.27 9.80
C THR A 34 21.87 10.75 9.74
N GLU A 35 20.78 10.06 10.05
CA GLU A 35 20.67 8.59 9.98
C GLU A 35 20.45 8.10 8.53
N ALA A 36 20.18 9.01 7.60
CA ALA A 36 19.98 8.70 6.20
C ALA A 36 21.33 8.42 5.50
N GLY A 37 21.41 7.37 4.68
CA GLY A 37 22.58 7.10 3.84
C GLY A 37 22.85 8.23 2.81
N LEU A 38 24.10 8.38 2.39
CA LEU A 38 24.60 9.51 1.58
C LEU A 38 23.73 9.82 0.35
N ARG A 39 23.32 8.81 -0.42
CA ARG A 39 22.44 8.99 -1.59
C ARG A 39 21.13 9.69 -1.25
N ARG A 40 20.52 9.36 -0.11
CA ARG A 40 19.27 9.98 0.34
C ARG A 40 19.50 11.43 0.74
N GLN A 41 20.62 11.71 1.41
CA GLN A 41 21.02 13.08 1.77
C GLN A 41 21.26 13.95 0.52
N LEU A 42 22.01 13.45 -0.46
CA LEU A 42 22.30 14.17 -1.70
C LEU A 42 21.05 14.38 -2.55
N ALA A 43 20.16 13.40 -2.62
CA ALA A 43 18.88 13.58 -3.29
C ALA A 43 18.01 14.66 -2.62
N ALA A 44 17.99 14.72 -1.28
CA ALA A 44 17.33 15.80 -0.54
C ALA A 44 17.98 17.16 -0.84
N ALA A 45 19.32 17.23 -0.85
CA ALA A 45 20.05 18.44 -1.22
C ALA A 45 19.72 18.90 -2.65
N ALA A 46 19.62 17.98 -3.61
CA ALA A 46 19.21 18.30 -4.98
C ALA A 46 17.78 18.88 -5.04
N ARG A 47 16.82 18.27 -4.35
CA ARG A 47 15.43 18.77 -4.29
C ARG A 47 15.31 20.13 -3.65
N SER A 48 16.06 20.40 -2.57
CA SER A 48 16.09 21.73 -1.95
C SER A 48 16.54 22.83 -2.92
N ARG A 49 17.27 22.47 -3.98
CA ARG A 49 17.67 23.39 -5.06
C ARG A 49 16.70 23.40 -6.24
N GLY A 50 15.50 22.88 -6.09
CA GLY A 50 14.48 22.79 -7.13
C GLY A 50 14.79 21.78 -8.24
N ARG A 51 15.69 20.82 -8.02
CA ARG A 51 15.97 19.79 -9.02
C ARG A 51 14.97 18.65 -8.96
N THR A 52 14.53 18.21 -10.13
CA THR A 52 13.63 17.09 -10.34
C THR A 52 14.33 15.98 -11.12
N ALA A 53 13.96 14.73 -10.84
CA ALA A 53 14.44 13.57 -11.61
C ALA A 53 13.71 13.48 -12.95
N SER A 54 14.31 12.82 -13.93
CA SER A 54 13.70 12.58 -15.24
C SER A 54 12.42 11.73 -15.12
N VAL A 55 12.40 10.81 -14.16
CA VAL A 55 11.27 9.90 -13.87
C VAL A 55 10.21 10.52 -12.96
N ALA A 56 10.30 11.81 -12.60
CA ALA A 56 9.31 12.44 -11.72
C ALA A 56 7.88 12.38 -12.26
N PRO A 57 7.59 12.68 -13.54
CA PRO A 57 6.24 12.59 -14.09
C PRO A 57 5.65 11.18 -14.02
N GLU A 58 6.48 10.16 -14.29
CA GLU A 58 6.05 8.75 -14.22
C GLU A 58 5.73 8.34 -12.78
N ILE A 59 6.47 8.85 -11.80
CA ILE A 59 6.13 8.58 -10.40
C ILE A 59 4.79 9.22 -10.05
N ASP A 60 4.56 10.47 -10.45
CA ASP A 60 3.31 11.18 -10.16
C ASP A 60 2.12 10.48 -10.84
N GLU A 61 2.31 9.93 -12.05
CA GLU A 61 1.33 9.07 -12.74
C GLU A 61 1.04 7.79 -11.96
N ILE A 62 2.07 7.07 -11.50
CA ILE A 62 1.89 5.83 -10.71
C ILE A 62 1.19 6.12 -9.38
N GLU A 63 1.51 7.23 -8.71
CA GLU A 63 0.86 7.65 -7.47
C GLU A 63 -0.64 7.96 -7.71
N ALA A 64 -0.96 8.64 -8.81
CA ALA A 64 -2.35 8.88 -9.22
C ALA A 64 -3.08 7.57 -9.58
N GLU A 65 -2.44 6.67 -10.32
CA GLU A 65 -3.00 5.36 -10.62
C GLU A 65 -3.28 4.55 -9.36
N LEU A 66 -2.38 4.58 -8.37
CA LEU A 66 -2.57 3.91 -7.08
C LEU A 66 -3.71 4.52 -6.27
N ALA A 67 -3.84 5.84 -6.27
CA ALA A 67 -4.92 6.54 -5.56
C ALA A 67 -6.31 6.24 -6.16
N ALA A 68 -6.38 5.97 -7.47
CA ALA A 68 -7.62 5.60 -8.15
C ALA A 68 -8.07 4.15 -7.89
N ILE A 69 -7.26 3.33 -7.21
CA ILE A 69 -7.60 1.93 -6.92
C ILE A 69 -8.46 1.86 -5.66
N GLU A 70 -9.75 1.62 -5.87
CA GLU A 70 -10.72 1.32 -4.82
C GLU A 70 -11.14 -0.14 -4.90
N ILE A 71 -11.14 -0.85 -3.76
CA ILE A 71 -11.44 -2.28 -3.71
C ILE A 71 -12.43 -2.54 -2.58
N GLU A 72 -13.68 -2.79 -2.95
CA GLU A 72 -14.73 -3.12 -2.01
C GLU A 72 -14.65 -4.60 -1.59
N PRO A 73 -14.80 -4.97 -0.31
CA PRO A 73 -14.94 -6.36 0.09
C PRO A 73 -16.20 -7.01 -0.49
N VAL A 74 -16.07 -8.26 -0.93
CA VAL A 74 -17.20 -9.08 -1.42
C VAL A 74 -17.38 -10.30 -0.53
N ASP A 75 -18.58 -10.49 0.00
CA ASP A 75 -18.92 -11.64 0.83
C ASP A 75 -19.42 -12.82 -0.03
N LEU A 76 -18.46 -13.62 -0.52
CA LEU A 76 -18.77 -14.86 -1.25
C LEU A 76 -19.42 -15.92 -0.36
N THR A 77 -19.14 -15.91 0.94
CA THR A 77 -19.64 -16.92 1.89
C THR A 77 -21.13 -16.75 2.09
N ALA A 78 -21.60 -15.52 2.33
CA ALA A 78 -23.02 -15.23 2.42
C ALA A 78 -23.77 -15.59 1.12
N ALA A 79 -23.19 -15.28 -0.04
CA ALA A 79 -23.80 -15.62 -1.33
C ALA A 79 -23.90 -17.14 -1.56
N ARG A 80 -22.85 -17.91 -1.22
CA ARG A 80 -22.87 -19.39 -1.30
C ARG A 80 -23.89 -20.00 -0.35
N ARG A 81 -23.96 -19.50 0.88
CA ARG A 81 -24.93 -19.95 1.88
C ARG A 81 -26.36 -19.74 1.38
N ARG A 82 -26.65 -18.57 0.81
CA ARG A 82 -27.99 -18.27 0.27
C ARG A 82 -28.41 -19.26 -0.83
N VAL A 83 -27.51 -19.58 -1.76
CA VAL A 83 -27.78 -20.60 -2.79
C VAL A 83 -28.14 -21.93 -2.14
N ALA A 84 -27.31 -22.40 -1.20
CA ALA A 84 -27.57 -23.66 -0.51
C ALA A 84 -28.92 -23.69 0.24
N GLU A 85 -29.29 -22.59 0.91
CA GLU A 85 -30.59 -22.44 1.58
C GLU A 85 -31.75 -22.56 0.57
N THR A 86 -31.72 -21.76 -0.50
CA THR A 86 -32.80 -21.73 -1.52
C THR A 86 -32.92 -23.04 -2.31
N THR A 87 -31.80 -23.72 -2.60
CA THR A 87 -31.81 -25.05 -3.21
C THR A 87 -32.42 -26.09 -2.26
N GLY A 88 -32.03 -26.06 -0.98
CA GLY A 88 -32.57 -26.96 0.04
C GLY A 88 -34.08 -26.79 0.24
N GLU A 89 -34.57 -25.55 0.24
CA GLU A 89 -36.01 -25.24 0.30
C GLU A 89 -36.76 -25.72 -0.94
N THR A 90 -36.19 -25.48 -2.13
CA THR A 90 -36.77 -25.94 -3.40
C THR A 90 -36.95 -27.46 -3.43
N GLU A 91 -35.96 -28.23 -2.97
CA GLU A 91 -36.06 -29.70 -2.93
C GLU A 91 -37.13 -30.17 -1.95
N ARG A 92 -37.22 -29.58 -0.75
CA ARG A 92 -38.29 -29.89 0.23
C ARG A 92 -39.68 -29.62 -0.34
N LEU A 93 -39.86 -28.51 -1.07
CA LEU A 93 -41.15 -28.17 -1.67
C LEU A 93 -41.50 -29.09 -2.84
N LYS A 94 -40.52 -29.52 -3.65
CA LYS A 94 -40.75 -30.55 -4.69
C LYS A 94 -41.24 -31.87 -4.08
N GLU A 95 -40.64 -32.30 -2.97
CA GLU A 95 -41.06 -33.50 -2.25
C GLU A 95 -42.50 -33.36 -1.72
N ARG A 96 -42.84 -32.21 -1.11
CA ARG A 96 -44.20 -31.91 -0.64
C ARG A 96 -45.23 -31.95 -1.76
N VAL A 97 -44.95 -31.29 -2.89
CA VAL A 97 -45.82 -31.31 -4.08
C VAL A 97 -46.00 -32.73 -4.62
N ALA A 98 -44.93 -33.53 -4.66
CA ALA A 98 -45.00 -34.92 -5.13
C ALA A 98 -45.88 -35.79 -4.22
N ALA A 99 -45.77 -35.62 -2.90
CA ALA A 99 -46.59 -36.31 -1.91
C ALA A 99 -48.08 -35.96 -2.06
N LEU A 100 -48.42 -34.67 -2.05
CA LEU A 100 -49.80 -34.17 -2.21
C LEU A 100 -50.42 -34.61 -3.54
N ARG A 101 -49.63 -34.62 -4.62
CA ARG A 101 -50.08 -35.13 -5.92
C ARG A 101 -50.37 -36.63 -5.88
N GLY A 102 -49.59 -37.39 -5.11
CA GLY A 102 -49.83 -38.81 -4.84
C GLY A 102 -51.15 -39.03 -4.10
N ASP A 103 -51.37 -38.30 -3.01
CA ASP A 103 -52.56 -38.40 -2.17
C ASP A 103 -53.84 -38.02 -2.93
N ALA A 104 -53.82 -36.92 -3.69
CA ALA A 104 -54.95 -36.50 -4.52
C ALA A 104 -55.32 -37.56 -5.57
N ARG A 105 -54.33 -38.28 -6.13
CA ARG A 105 -54.58 -39.40 -7.06
C ARG A 105 -55.18 -40.60 -6.35
N ALA A 106 -54.69 -40.94 -5.16
CA ALA A 106 -55.21 -42.05 -4.37
C ALA A 106 -56.67 -41.82 -3.97
N ARG A 107 -57.03 -40.61 -3.49
CA ARG A 107 -58.41 -40.25 -3.16
C ARG A 107 -59.35 -40.32 -4.35
N ARG A 108 -58.93 -39.81 -5.51
CA ARG A 108 -59.69 -39.95 -6.77
C ARG A 108 -59.89 -41.40 -7.20
N ALA A 109 -58.94 -42.29 -6.95
CA ALA A 109 -59.05 -43.70 -7.33
C ALA A 109 -60.10 -44.47 -6.51
N VAL A 110 -60.48 -43.95 -5.34
CA VAL A 110 -61.49 -44.55 -4.45
C VAL A 110 -62.76 -43.71 -4.35
N ASP A 111 -62.95 -42.75 -5.27
CA ASP A 111 -64.07 -41.79 -5.27
C ASP A 111 -64.26 -41.05 -3.92
N ALA A 112 -63.16 -40.79 -3.21
CA ALA A 112 -63.17 -39.98 -1.99
C ALA A 112 -63.03 -38.49 -2.28
N GLU A 113 -63.57 -37.65 -1.40
CA GLU A 113 -63.49 -36.20 -1.49
C GLU A 113 -62.03 -35.70 -1.43
N ALA A 114 -61.65 -34.87 -2.40
CA ALA A 114 -60.26 -34.49 -2.64
C ALA A 114 -60.02 -32.96 -2.65
N ASP A 115 -61.06 -32.15 -2.49
CA ASP A 115 -60.99 -30.69 -2.68
C ASP A 115 -59.97 -30.02 -1.76
N GLU A 116 -59.91 -30.41 -0.49
CA GLU A 116 -58.91 -29.89 0.46
C GLU A 116 -57.48 -30.23 0.02
N THR A 117 -57.22 -31.48 -0.39
CA THR A 117 -55.90 -31.90 -0.88
C THR A 117 -55.51 -31.22 -2.19
N LEU A 118 -56.49 -30.87 -3.03
CA LEU A 118 -56.23 -30.07 -4.23
C LEU A 118 -55.85 -28.63 -3.87
N GLY A 119 -56.52 -28.03 -2.88
CA GLY A 119 -56.13 -26.73 -2.32
C GLY A 119 -54.70 -26.73 -1.78
N ASP A 120 -54.36 -27.70 -0.94
CA ASP A 120 -53.00 -27.86 -0.40
C ASP A 120 -51.94 -28.05 -1.50
N LEU A 121 -52.29 -28.79 -2.56
CA LEU A 121 -51.40 -29.02 -3.71
C LEU A 121 -51.16 -27.73 -4.50
N GLU A 122 -52.21 -26.93 -4.72
CA GLU A 122 -52.11 -25.64 -5.41
C GLU A 122 -51.25 -24.66 -4.60
N GLU A 123 -51.44 -24.59 -3.28
CA GLU A 123 -50.61 -23.77 -2.39
C GLU A 123 -49.13 -24.21 -2.42
N ALA A 124 -48.86 -25.51 -2.24
CA ALA A 124 -47.50 -26.04 -2.28
C ALA A 124 -46.81 -25.83 -3.65
N ALA A 125 -47.58 -25.88 -4.75
CA ALA A 125 -47.06 -25.58 -6.09
C ALA A 125 -46.73 -24.09 -6.26
N ALA A 126 -47.54 -23.20 -5.69
CA ALA A 126 -47.26 -21.76 -5.67
C ALA A 126 -46.00 -21.45 -4.84
N GLU A 127 -45.89 -22.02 -3.64
CA GLU A 127 -44.68 -21.95 -2.80
C GLU A 127 -43.43 -22.43 -3.56
N LEU A 128 -43.52 -23.59 -4.22
CA LEU A 128 -42.42 -24.14 -5.02
C LEU A 128 -42.01 -23.18 -6.14
N SER A 129 -42.97 -22.58 -6.84
CA SER A 129 -42.66 -21.64 -7.92
C SER A 129 -41.96 -20.38 -7.39
N ALA A 130 -42.35 -19.88 -6.22
CA ALA A 130 -41.70 -18.76 -5.55
C ALA A 130 -40.26 -19.14 -5.14
N ALA A 131 -40.08 -20.26 -4.45
CA ALA A 131 -38.76 -20.75 -4.02
C ALA A 131 -37.80 -20.99 -5.20
N GLN A 132 -38.29 -21.52 -6.32
CA GLN A 132 -37.50 -21.66 -7.55
C GLN A 132 -37.04 -20.32 -8.10
N THR A 133 -37.89 -19.29 -8.04
CA THR A 133 -37.53 -17.93 -8.45
C THR A 133 -36.45 -17.36 -7.53
N GLU A 134 -36.57 -17.57 -6.22
CA GLU A 134 -35.55 -17.16 -5.25
C GLU A 134 -34.22 -17.88 -5.45
N ALA A 135 -34.24 -19.19 -5.76
CA ALA A 135 -33.04 -19.96 -6.07
C ALA A 135 -32.29 -19.40 -7.28
N ILE A 136 -33.01 -19.08 -8.37
CA ILE A 136 -32.42 -18.44 -9.55
C ILE A 136 -31.80 -17.08 -9.18
N ALA A 137 -32.50 -16.28 -8.37
CA ALA A 137 -31.99 -14.99 -7.93
C ALA A 137 -30.72 -15.13 -7.06
N ALA A 138 -30.68 -16.13 -6.18
CA ALA A 138 -29.52 -16.43 -5.34
C ALA A 138 -28.31 -16.88 -6.17
N GLU A 139 -28.52 -17.74 -7.18
CA GLU A 139 -27.46 -18.16 -8.11
C GLU A 139 -26.89 -16.98 -8.89
N GLN A 140 -27.75 -16.13 -9.45
CA GLN A 140 -27.33 -14.92 -10.16
C GLN A 140 -26.58 -13.93 -9.24
N ALA A 141 -26.96 -13.84 -7.96
CA ALA A 141 -26.24 -13.04 -6.99
C ALA A 141 -24.84 -13.60 -6.70
N LEU A 142 -24.71 -14.93 -6.56
CA LEU A 142 -23.42 -15.60 -6.38
C LEU A 142 -22.51 -15.43 -7.60
N GLU A 143 -23.03 -15.51 -8.82
CA GLU A 143 -22.26 -15.26 -10.04
C GLU A 143 -21.71 -13.83 -10.10
N ARG A 144 -22.55 -12.84 -9.78
CA ARG A 144 -22.13 -11.43 -9.69
C ARG A 144 -21.04 -11.24 -8.64
N ALA A 145 -21.23 -11.80 -7.45
CA ALA A 145 -20.25 -11.74 -6.37
C ALA A 145 -18.92 -12.40 -6.79
N ARG A 146 -18.94 -13.55 -7.48
CA ARG A 146 -17.73 -14.19 -8.01
C ARG A 146 -16.99 -13.32 -9.02
N ALA A 147 -17.72 -12.70 -9.95
CA ALA A 147 -17.14 -11.81 -10.94
C ALA A 147 -16.53 -10.55 -10.30
N GLU A 148 -17.16 -10.01 -9.27
CA GLU A 148 -16.64 -8.88 -8.51
C GLU A 148 -15.40 -9.26 -7.69
N ALA A 149 -15.43 -10.38 -6.98
CA ALA A 149 -14.28 -10.90 -6.25
C ALA A 149 -13.07 -11.15 -7.17
N ALA A 150 -13.31 -11.64 -8.40
CA ALA A 150 -12.25 -11.80 -9.40
C ALA A 150 -11.65 -10.45 -9.81
N ARG A 151 -12.49 -9.44 -10.10
CA ARG A 151 -12.04 -8.06 -10.40
C ARG A 151 -11.24 -7.47 -9.25
N ASN A 152 -11.69 -7.64 -8.01
CA ASN A 152 -10.99 -7.16 -6.82
C ASN A 152 -9.62 -7.82 -6.66
N ARG A 153 -9.52 -9.11 -7.00
CA ARG A 153 -8.23 -9.83 -6.99
C ARG A 153 -7.27 -9.29 -8.06
N ASP A 154 -7.77 -9.00 -9.26
CA ASP A 154 -6.97 -8.43 -10.34
C ASP A 154 -6.50 -7.01 -10.00
N GLU A 155 -7.36 -6.22 -9.37
CA GLU A 155 -7.03 -4.87 -8.93
C GLU A 155 -5.99 -4.87 -7.79
N ARG A 156 -6.11 -5.79 -6.82
CA ARG A 156 -5.05 -6.04 -5.81
C ARG A 156 -3.72 -6.37 -6.48
N ARG A 157 -3.73 -7.25 -7.49
CA ARG A 157 -2.51 -7.62 -8.24
C ARG A 157 -1.96 -6.43 -9.04
N ARG A 158 -2.81 -5.54 -9.55
CA ARG A 158 -2.40 -4.30 -10.22
C ARG A 158 -1.76 -3.34 -9.22
N ARG A 159 -2.40 -3.11 -8.06
CA ARG A 159 -1.86 -2.27 -6.96
C ARG A 159 -0.48 -2.73 -6.50
N LEU A 160 -0.27 -4.03 -6.32
CA LEU A 160 1.05 -4.59 -5.96
C LEU A 160 2.12 -4.27 -7.02
N ARG A 161 1.81 -4.51 -8.30
CA ARG A 161 2.73 -4.21 -9.42
C ARG A 161 3.07 -2.72 -9.50
N LEU A 162 2.10 -1.85 -9.29
CA LEU A 162 2.30 -0.39 -9.26
C LEU A 162 3.18 0.04 -8.08
N ARG A 163 2.96 -0.50 -6.86
CA ARG A 163 3.82 -0.23 -5.69
C ARG A 163 5.28 -0.63 -5.93
N ASP A 164 5.51 -1.77 -6.57
CA ASP A 164 6.86 -2.21 -6.90
C ASP A 164 7.52 -1.32 -7.96
N ARG A 165 6.76 -0.94 -9.00
CA ARG A 165 7.22 0.02 -10.00
C ARG A 165 7.56 1.36 -9.37
N LEU A 166 6.70 1.87 -8.50
CA LEU A 166 6.90 3.10 -7.75
C LEU A 166 8.21 3.06 -6.94
N ARG A 167 8.43 1.98 -6.18
CA ARG A 167 9.67 1.78 -5.42
C ARG A 167 10.91 1.83 -6.32
N ASN A 168 10.85 1.20 -7.49
CA ASN A 168 11.95 1.21 -8.46
C ASN A 168 12.18 2.60 -9.06
N ARG A 169 11.11 3.33 -9.40
CA ARG A 169 11.22 4.71 -9.91
C ARG A 169 11.74 5.68 -8.86
N LEU A 170 11.33 5.56 -7.60
CA LEU A 170 11.88 6.33 -6.49
C LEU A 170 13.37 6.07 -6.29
N ARG A 171 13.84 4.82 -6.44
CA ARG A 171 15.28 4.49 -6.43
C ARG A 171 16.02 5.16 -7.58
N THR A 172 15.49 5.09 -8.79
CA THR A 172 16.06 5.78 -9.96
C THR A 172 16.13 7.29 -9.75
N ALA A 173 15.04 7.91 -9.29
CA ALA A 173 15.00 9.34 -9.00
C ALA A 173 16.06 9.74 -7.97
N ARG A 174 16.21 8.96 -6.89
CA ARG A 174 17.22 9.20 -5.86
C ARG A 174 18.63 9.12 -6.43
N ARG A 175 18.90 8.15 -7.32
CA ARG A 175 20.19 8.00 -7.99
C ARG A 175 20.51 9.22 -8.86
N GLU A 176 19.60 9.59 -9.78
CA GLU A 176 19.77 10.73 -10.68
C GLU A 176 20.01 12.04 -9.92
N LEU A 177 19.20 12.30 -8.89
CA LEU A 177 19.32 13.50 -8.08
C LEU A 177 20.65 13.55 -7.33
N ALA A 178 21.06 12.43 -6.72
CA ALA A 178 22.33 12.34 -6.01
C ALA A 178 23.53 12.56 -6.96
N GLU A 179 23.55 11.88 -8.10
CA GLU A 179 24.58 12.04 -9.13
C GLU A 179 24.68 13.48 -9.63
N ALA A 180 23.55 14.14 -9.84
CA ALA A 180 23.51 15.50 -10.37
C ALA A 180 24.17 16.54 -9.44
N VAL A 181 24.14 16.33 -8.12
CA VAL A 181 24.78 17.24 -7.14
C VAL A 181 26.11 16.74 -6.61
N TYR A 182 26.49 15.50 -6.92
CA TYR A 182 27.69 14.85 -6.42
C TYR A 182 28.99 15.63 -6.70
N PRO A 183 29.22 16.25 -7.90
CA PRO A 183 30.38 17.10 -8.11
C PRO A 183 30.46 18.30 -7.15
N SER A 184 29.31 18.85 -6.74
CA SER A 184 29.26 19.95 -5.75
C SER A 184 29.56 19.45 -4.34
N PHE A 185 29.09 18.25 -4.01
CA PHE A 185 29.43 17.56 -2.76
C PHE A 185 30.94 17.31 -2.64
N ARG A 186 31.60 16.82 -3.70
CA ARG A 186 33.06 16.63 -3.71
C ARG A 186 33.83 17.91 -3.39
N ARG A 187 33.39 19.05 -3.94
CA ARG A 187 33.97 20.36 -3.63
C ARG A 187 33.67 20.80 -2.19
N ALA A 188 32.48 20.49 -1.68
CA ALA A 188 32.08 20.83 -0.32
C ALA A 188 32.90 20.07 0.73
N LEU A 189 33.31 18.82 0.46
CA LEU A 189 34.17 18.03 1.36
C LEU A 189 35.48 18.75 1.69
N GLY A 190 36.08 19.47 0.74
CA GLY A 190 37.35 20.19 0.97
C GLY A 190 37.23 21.43 1.86
N VAL A 191 36.02 21.75 2.31
CA VAL A 191 35.74 22.93 3.13
C VAL A 191 35.21 22.55 4.51
N VAL A 192 34.54 21.41 4.64
CA VAL A 192 33.91 20.99 5.89
C VAL A 192 34.93 20.31 6.82
N PRO A 193 34.78 20.46 8.15
CA PRO A 193 35.65 19.79 9.11
C PRO A 193 35.65 18.27 8.93
N GLY A 194 36.85 17.68 8.88
CA GLY A 194 37.03 16.23 8.68
C GLY A 194 36.68 15.72 7.28
N GLY A 195 36.41 16.61 6.31
CA GLY A 195 36.18 16.22 4.93
C GLY A 195 37.47 16.11 4.11
N ASP A 196 37.56 15.09 3.27
CA ASP A 196 38.62 14.91 2.28
C ASP A 196 38.01 14.68 0.88
N PRO A 197 38.22 15.60 -0.09
CA PRO A 197 37.78 15.41 -1.48
C PRO A 197 38.33 14.15 -2.16
N ARG A 198 39.46 13.60 -1.70
CA ARG A 198 40.07 12.39 -2.26
C ARG A 198 39.32 11.12 -1.85
N ALA A 199 38.78 11.12 -0.64
CA ALA A 199 37.90 10.05 -0.13
C ALA A 199 36.52 10.02 -0.81
N ALA A 200 36.25 10.97 -1.70
CA ALA A 200 34.96 11.04 -2.36
C ALA A 200 34.67 9.83 -3.26
N GLY A 201 35.64 9.43 -4.09
CA GLY A 201 35.42 8.51 -5.19
C GLY A 201 34.81 9.18 -6.45
N ALA A 202 34.27 8.37 -7.35
CA ALA A 202 33.70 8.82 -8.63
C ALA A 202 32.17 8.97 -8.59
N ALA A 203 31.50 8.19 -7.75
CA ALA A 203 30.06 8.20 -7.54
C ALA A 203 29.68 8.15 -6.05
N PRO A 204 28.42 8.45 -5.68
CA PRO A 204 27.97 8.40 -4.29
C PRO A 204 28.22 7.08 -3.55
N ASP A 205 28.28 5.94 -4.25
CA ASP A 205 28.56 4.63 -3.64
C ASP A 205 30.04 4.39 -3.34
N ASP A 206 30.92 5.16 -3.97
CA ASP A 206 32.37 5.02 -3.81
C ASP A 206 32.90 5.84 -2.61
N TYR A 207 32.01 6.52 -1.88
CA TYR A 207 32.40 7.37 -0.76
C TYR A 207 32.85 6.52 0.42
N ASP A 208 34.13 6.64 0.78
CA ASP A 208 34.78 5.92 1.89
C ASP A 208 35.30 6.88 2.98
N GLY A 209 34.74 8.10 3.00
CA GLY A 209 35.11 9.13 3.97
C GLY A 209 34.24 9.12 5.23
N ASP A 210 34.51 10.08 6.12
CA ASP A 210 33.78 10.23 7.37
C ASP A 210 32.28 10.56 7.14
N PRO A 211 31.33 9.80 7.73
CA PRO A 211 29.89 10.06 7.59
C PRO A 211 29.42 11.43 8.12
N VAL A 212 30.06 11.96 9.16
CA VAL A 212 29.74 13.28 9.72
C VAL A 212 30.17 14.37 8.74
N ALA A 213 31.37 14.24 8.15
CA ALA A 213 31.84 15.17 7.12
C ALA A 213 30.96 15.10 5.86
N ALA A 214 30.52 13.91 5.47
CA ALA A 214 29.58 13.72 4.37
C ALA A 214 28.27 14.48 4.63
N SER A 215 27.74 14.37 5.85
CA SER A 215 26.49 15.03 6.23
C SER A 215 26.61 16.55 6.25
N LEU A 216 27.72 17.08 6.78
CA LEU A 216 28.02 18.53 6.73
C LEU A 216 28.17 19.03 5.28
N ALA A 217 28.83 18.26 4.41
CA ALA A 217 29.00 18.59 3.01
C ALA A 217 27.66 18.54 2.25
N ALA A 218 26.79 17.58 2.54
CA ALA A 218 25.46 17.49 1.96
C ALA A 218 24.59 18.70 2.34
N VAL A 219 24.59 19.11 3.61
CA VAL A 219 23.92 20.34 4.06
C VAL A 219 24.49 21.57 3.37
N ARG A 220 25.81 21.68 3.22
CA ARG A 220 26.46 22.80 2.50
C ARG A 220 26.03 22.92 1.03
N VAL A 221 25.74 21.80 0.40
CA VAL A 221 25.26 21.76 -1.00
C VAL A 221 23.78 22.14 -1.07
N ALA A 222 23.00 21.80 -0.06
CA ALA A 222 21.57 22.07 0.01
C ALA A 222 21.26 23.58 0.08
N ALA A 223 20.06 23.95 -0.35
CA ALA A 223 19.47 25.26 -0.13
C ALA A 223 18.34 25.09 0.90
N LEU A 224 18.71 25.05 2.18
CA LEU A 224 17.77 24.86 3.28
C LEU A 224 17.35 26.22 3.84
N ASP A 225 16.04 26.47 3.85
CA ASP A 225 15.43 27.67 4.46
C ASP A 225 15.14 27.48 5.96
N GLY A 226 15.21 26.24 6.46
CA GLY A 226 14.95 25.88 7.85
C GLY A 226 16.22 25.78 8.72
N VAL A 227 16.00 25.69 10.04
CA VAL A 227 17.06 25.52 11.04
C VAL A 227 17.72 24.15 10.88
N VAL A 228 19.06 24.13 10.83
CA VAL A 228 19.85 22.90 10.95
C VAL A 228 20.30 22.71 12.40
N GLU A 229 19.87 21.61 13.01
CA GLU A 229 20.26 21.21 14.35
C GLU A 229 21.55 20.37 14.31
N LEU A 230 22.60 20.83 14.98
CA LEU A 230 23.87 20.10 15.13
C LEU A 230 23.91 19.41 16.50
N ARG A 231 24.27 18.13 16.53
CA ARG A 231 24.40 17.33 17.76
C ARG A 231 25.75 16.61 17.82
N GLY A 232 26.17 16.22 19.02
CA GLY A 232 27.34 15.38 19.26
C GLY A 232 28.59 15.79 18.47
N ASP A 233 29.16 14.85 17.70
CA ASP A 233 30.37 15.07 16.91
C ASP A 233 30.23 16.16 15.83
N ALA A 234 29.05 16.32 15.23
CA ALA A 234 28.80 17.37 14.25
C ALA A 234 28.89 18.76 14.91
N ALA A 235 28.32 18.90 16.11
CA ALA A 235 28.41 20.14 16.90
C ALA A 235 29.86 20.44 17.32
N ARG A 236 30.57 19.45 17.89
CA ARG A 236 31.97 19.60 18.33
C ARG A 236 32.89 20.05 17.20
N ARG A 237 32.78 19.42 16.02
CA ARG A 237 33.65 19.73 14.87
C ARG A 237 33.37 21.09 14.24
N VAL A 238 32.10 21.50 14.20
CA VAL A 238 31.73 22.83 13.73
C VAL A 238 32.21 23.90 14.73
N ALA A 239 32.09 23.65 16.03
CA ALA A 239 32.59 24.56 17.08
C ALA A 239 34.13 24.71 17.06
N ALA A 240 34.85 23.62 16.76
CA ALA A 240 36.32 23.62 16.64
C ALA A 240 36.84 24.22 15.32
N SER A 241 35.96 24.57 14.38
CA SER A 241 36.36 25.14 13.09
C SER A 241 36.60 26.65 13.21
N GLU A 242 37.63 27.15 12.53
CA GLU A 242 37.92 28.58 12.44
C GLU A 242 36.84 29.38 11.70
N ARG A 243 35.96 28.71 10.95
CA ARG A 243 34.85 29.33 10.21
C ARG A 243 33.54 29.24 11.00
N GLY A 244 32.78 30.33 11.06
CA GLY A 244 31.45 30.32 11.68
C GLY A 244 30.48 29.34 11.00
N ALA A 245 29.65 28.67 11.80
CA ALA A 245 28.74 27.60 11.38
C ALA A 245 27.87 27.93 10.15
N ARG A 246 27.33 29.16 10.07
CA ARG A 246 26.54 29.64 8.91
C ARG A 246 27.37 29.72 7.64
N SER A 247 28.63 30.17 7.73
CA SER A 247 29.55 30.24 6.57
C SER A 247 29.99 28.85 6.11
N LEU A 248 30.14 27.91 7.05
CA LEU A 248 30.47 26.52 6.77
C LEU A 248 29.31 25.75 6.13
N LEU A 249 28.08 25.96 6.59
CA LEU A 249 26.92 25.19 6.12
C LEU A 249 26.11 25.91 5.05
N ARG A 250 26.37 27.19 4.78
CA ARG A 250 25.59 28.02 3.85
C ARG A 250 24.09 27.99 4.14
N THR A 251 23.71 27.81 5.41
CA THR A 251 22.32 27.84 5.86
C THR A 251 22.04 29.14 6.61
N ALA A 252 20.79 29.57 6.55
CA ALA A 252 20.34 30.80 7.21
C ALA A 252 20.42 30.69 8.75
N GLU A 253 20.08 29.52 9.29
CA GLU A 253 20.00 29.30 10.73
C GLU A 253 20.59 27.94 11.14
N VAL A 254 21.42 27.94 12.19
CA VAL A 254 22.05 26.74 12.76
C VAL A 254 21.85 26.78 14.27
N ARG A 255 21.32 25.69 14.83
CA ARG A 255 21.15 25.52 16.27
C ARG A 255 22.08 24.39 16.75
N VAL A 256 22.90 24.66 17.76
CA VAL A 256 23.66 23.61 18.43
C VAL A 256 22.74 23.04 19.51
N GLY A 257 22.39 21.76 19.39
CA GLY A 257 21.62 21.05 20.40
C GLY A 257 22.47 20.81 21.64
N SER A 258 21.92 21.07 22.82
CA SER A 258 22.47 20.55 24.08
C SER A 258 22.26 19.03 24.08
N ASP A 259 23.32 18.25 24.33
CA ASP A 259 23.16 16.80 24.52
C ASP A 259 22.17 16.57 25.69
N PRO A 260 21.14 15.72 25.52
CA PRO A 260 20.19 15.43 26.60
C PRO A 260 20.75 14.52 27.70
N ASP A 261 22.01 14.07 27.60
CA ASP A 261 22.67 13.29 28.65
C ASP A 261 23.92 14.03 29.15
N THR A 262 23.73 14.77 30.25
CA THR A 262 24.75 14.98 31.30
C THR A 262 24.19 14.42 32.60
#